data_AF-M1Y5M6-F1
#
_entry.id   AF-M1Y5M6-F1
#
_cell.length_a   1.000
_cell.length_b   1.000
_cell.length_c   1.000
_cell.angle_alpha   90.00
_cell.angle_beta   90.00
_cell.angle_gamma   90.00
#
_symmetry.space_group_name_H-M   'P 1'
#
loop_
_entity.id
_entity.type
_entity.pdbx_description
1 polymer ?
#
loop_
_entity_poly.entity_id
_entity_poly.type
_entity_poly.pdbx_seq_one_letter_code
_entity_poly.pdbx_strand_id
1 'polypeptide(L)'
;MNNPDEATGGATFDDTALRAGLETFGGDAESRRVVARHARDLADSGRYAGDADVELTAEHVVVQLADAPNGGPVERWNWWIGSLDLAFGGYAEFRIRQFG
;
A
#
# COMPACT_ATOMS: atom_id res chain seq x y z
N MET A 1 18.30 18.02 -32.05
CA MET A 1 17.82 18.78 -30.88
C MET A 1 16.90 17.88 -30.09
N ASN A 2 17.28 17.54 -28.87
CA ASN A 2 16.41 16.87 -27.89
C ASN A 2 15.26 17.81 -27.52
N ASN A 3 14.05 17.26 -27.43
CA ASN A 3 13.11 17.70 -26.40
C ASN A 3 13.04 16.54 -25.40
N PRO A 4 13.68 16.65 -24.21
CA PRO A 4 13.68 15.59 -23.20
C PRO A 4 12.43 15.65 -22.28
N ASP A 5 11.28 16.10 -22.81
CA ASP A 5 10.11 16.43 -21.99
C ASP A 5 8.99 15.37 -22.09
N GLU A 6 9.34 14.12 -22.33
CA GLU A 6 8.58 13.04 -21.71
C GLU A 6 8.96 13.03 -20.24
N ALA A 7 8.42 14.00 -19.50
CA ALA A 7 8.20 13.84 -18.08
C ALA A 7 7.34 12.60 -17.93
N THR A 8 8.00 11.46 -17.74
CA THR A 8 7.42 10.24 -17.19
C THR A 8 6.90 10.65 -15.81
N GLY A 9 5.72 11.25 -15.76
CA GLY A 9 4.97 11.41 -14.54
C GLY A 9 4.68 10.00 -14.08
N GLY A 10 5.53 9.48 -13.18
CA GLY A 10 5.38 8.16 -12.59
C GLY A 10 3.92 8.00 -12.20
N ALA A 11 3.27 6.96 -12.71
CA ALA A 11 1.85 6.72 -12.50
C ALA A 11 1.57 6.86 -11.00
N THR A 12 0.95 7.98 -10.63
CA THR A 12 0.82 8.36 -9.23
C THR A 12 -0.05 7.31 -8.54
N PHE A 13 0.40 6.82 -7.40
CA PHE A 13 -0.36 5.86 -6.60
C PHE A 13 -1.79 6.40 -6.34
N ASP A 14 -2.81 5.70 -6.84
CA ASP A 14 -4.20 6.17 -6.77
C ASP A 14 -4.83 5.88 -5.40
N ASP A 15 -4.68 6.84 -4.48
CA ASP A 15 -5.27 6.81 -3.14
C ASP A 15 -6.80 6.68 -3.18
N THR A 16 -7.46 7.28 -4.17
CA THR A 16 -8.93 7.26 -4.26
C THR A 16 -9.40 5.86 -4.64
N ALA A 17 -8.76 5.24 -5.63
CA ALA A 17 -9.04 3.85 -6.00
C ALA A 17 -8.77 2.89 -4.85
N LEU A 18 -7.65 3.07 -4.12
CA LEU A 18 -7.36 2.22 -2.96
C LEU A 18 -8.45 2.35 -1.89
N ARG A 19 -8.84 3.57 -1.51
CA ARG A 19 -9.86 3.78 -0.48
C ARG A 19 -11.23 3.20 -0.86
N ALA A 20 -11.58 3.21 -2.14
CA ALA A 20 -12.77 2.55 -2.67
C ALA A 20 -12.64 1.02 -2.60
N GLY A 21 -11.49 0.46 -2.97
CA GLY A 21 -11.24 -0.99 -2.84
C GLY A 21 -11.30 -1.49 -1.40
N LEU A 22 -10.75 -0.72 -0.44
CA LEU A 22 -10.77 -1.06 0.98
C LEU A 22 -12.17 -1.13 1.58
N GLU A 23 -13.21 -0.57 0.93
CA GLU A 23 -14.60 -0.69 1.39
C GLU A 23 -15.07 -2.14 1.50
N THR A 24 -14.50 -3.04 0.67
CA THR A 24 -14.82 -4.47 0.71
C THR A 24 -14.44 -5.13 2.03
N PHE A 25 -13.49 -4.56 2.77
CA PHE A 25 -13.04 -5.06 4.08
C PHE A 25 -13.78 -4.41 5.26
N GLY A 26 -14.70 -3.48 5.00
CA GLY A 26 -15.42 -2.74 6.03
C GLY A 26 -14.52 -1.72 6.78
N GLY A 27 -14.78 -1.56 8.08
CA GLY A 27 -14.12 -0.53 8.90
C GLY A 27 -14.64 0.88 8.63
N ASP A 28 -14.20 1.84 9.45
CA ASP A 28 -14.55 3.24 9.26
C ASP A 28 -13.73 3.91 8.14
N ALA A 29 -14.15 5.11 7.76
CA ALA A 29 -13.47 5.88 6.73
C ALA A 29 -12.05 6.31 7.15
N GLU A 30 -11.78 6.38 8.45
CA GLU A 30 -10.50 6.79 8.99
C GLU A 30 -9.46 5.69 8.83
N SER A 31 -9.78 4.47 9.23
CA SER A 31 -8.99 3.25 9.02
C SER A 31 -8.58 3.13 7.56
N ARG A 32 -9.52 3.34 6.62
CA ARG A 32 -9.25 3.31 5.18
C ARG A 32 -8.30 4.42 4.73
N ARG A 33 -8.44 5.64 5.26
CA ARG A 33 -7.54 6.77 4.97
C ARG A 33 -6.12 6.52 5.48
N VAL A 34 -5.99 5.98 6.69
CA VAL A 34 -4.68 5.66 7.28
C VAL A 34 -3.98 4.59 6.46
N VAL A 35 -4.68 3.52 6.09
CA VAL A 35 -4.11 2.47 5.22
C VAL A 35 -3.69 3.02 3.87
N ALA A 36 -4.52 3.88 3.25
CA ALA A 36 -4.19 4.43 1.94
C ALA A 36 -2.97 5.36 1.97
N ARG A 37 -2.83 6.17 3.03
CA ARG A 37 -1.62 6.95 3.27
C ARG A 37 -0.39 6.07 3.44
N HIS A 38 -0.46 5.04 4.27
CA HIS A 38 0.66 4.13 4.50
C HIS A 38 1.05 3.35 3.23
N ALA A 39 0.07 2.95 2.42
CA ALA A 39 0.30 2.31 1.13
C ALA A 39 1.02 3.23 0.15
N ARG A 40 0.62 4.51 0.11
CA ARG A 40 1.31 5.54 -0.66
C ARG A 40 2.74 5.75 -0.16
N ASP A 41 2.94 5.89 1.15
CA ASP A 41 4.28 6.07 1.73
C ASP A 41 5.20 4.90 1.37
N LEU A 42 4.68 3.66 1.33
CA LEU A 42 5.43 2.48 0.87
C LEU A 42 5.71 2.50 -0.63
N ALA A 43 4.74 2.90 -1.46
CA ALA A 43 4.93 3.03 -2.91
C ALA A 43 5.99 4.10 -3.24
N ASP A 44 5.88 5.28 -2.62
CA ASP A 44 6.79 6.41 -2.78
C ASP A 44 8.22 6.08 -2.29
N SER A 45 8.37 5.12 -1.37
CA SER A 45 9.69 4.67 -0.92
C SER A 45 10.42 3.80 -1.95
N GLY A 46 9.72 3.28 -2.97
CA GLY A 46 10.26 2.37 -3.98
C GLY A 46 10.72 1.01 -3.45
N ARG A 47 10.52 0.73 -2.15
CA ARG A 47 11.09 -0.45 -1.48
C ARG A 47 10.44 -1.73 -1.98
N TYR A 48 9.11 -1.73 -2.04
CA TYR A 48 8.36 -2.87 -2.56
C TYR A 48 8.77 -3.21 -4.00
N ALA A 49 8.90 -2.20 -4.87
CA ALA A 49 9.34 -2.40 -6.25
C ALA A 49 10.75 -2.98 -6.32
N GLY A 50 11.68 -2.50 -5.48
CA GLY A 50 13.05 -3.02 -5.42
C GLY A 50 13.14 -4.47 -4.93
N ASP A 51 12.32 -4.86 -3.96
CA ASP A 51 12.36 -6.20 -3.38
C ASP A 51 11.54 -7.24 -4.18
N ALA A 52 10.39 -6.82 -4.74
CA ALA A 52 9.43 -7.70 -5.41
C ALA A 52 9.51 -7.64 -6.95
N ASP A 53 10.31 -6.74 -7.53
CA ASP A 53 10.42 -6.49 -8.97
C ASP A 53 9.06 -6.18 -9.66
N VAL A 54 8.14 -5.60 -8.88
CA VAL A 54 6.78 -5.23 -9.32
C VAL A 54 6.38 -3.91 -8.67
N GLU A 55 5.83 -3.00 -9.47
CA GLU A 55 5.29 -1.72 -8.99
C GLU A 55 4.11 -1.91 -8.01
N LEU A 56 4.11 -1.13 -6.93
CA LEU A 56 3.02 -1.19 -5.96
C LEU A 56 1.85 -0.32 -6.40
N THR A 57 0.75 -0.94 -6.86
CA THR A 57 -0.46 -0.22 -7.26
C THR A 57 -1.58 -0.35 -6.23
N ALA A 58 -2.56 0.55 -6.30
CA ALA A 58 -3.76 0.50 -5.45
C ALA A 58 -4.50 -0.85 -5.56
N GLU A 59 -4.69 -1.34 -6.78
CA GLU A 59 -5.31 -2.65 -7.04
C GLU A 59 -4.47 -3.78 -6.44
N HIS A 60 -3.15 -3.75 -6.65
CA HIS A 60 -2.26 -4.76 -6.11
C HIS A 60 -2.31 -4.82 -4.59
N VAL A 61 -2.34 -3.66 -3.90
CA VAL A 61 -2.54 -3.61 -2.44
C VAL A 61 -3.83 -4.31 -2.06
N VAL A 62 -4.97 -4.00 -2.69
CA VAL A 62 -6.25 -4.64 -2.35
C VAL A 62 -6.18 -6.16 -2.51
N VAL A 63 -5.55 -6.65 -3.58
CA VAL A 63 -5.34 -8.09 -3.80
C VAL A 63 -4.53 -8.69 -2.66
N GLN A 64 -3.40 -8.09 -2.29
CA GLN A 64 -2.56 -8.58 -1.20
C GLN A 64 -3.29 -8.57 0.16
N LEU A 65 -4.12 -7.56 0.42
CA LEU A 65 -4.88 -7.46 1.66
C LEU A 65 -6.03 -8.47 1.74
N ALA A 66 -6.54 -8.96 0.61
CA ALA A 66 -7.60 -9.97 0.58
C ALA A 66 -7.14 -11.31 1.14
N ASP A 67 -5.84 -11.65 1.01
CA ASP A 67 -5.24 -12.90 1.51
C ASP A 67 -5.17 -12.96 3.05
N ALA A 68 -5.30 -11.82 3.73
CA ALA A 68 -5.36 -11.79 5.18
C ALA A 68 -6.63 -12.52 5.68
N PRO A 69 -6.53 -13.37 6.73
CA PRO A 69 -7.60 -14.28 7.11
C PRO A 69 -8.88 -13.59 7.60
N ASN A 70 -8.75 -12.45 8.29
CA ASN A 70 -9.87 -11.65 8.79
C ASN A 70 -9.39 -10.24 9.20
N GLY A 71 -10.33 -9.44 9.71
CA GLY A 71 -10.08 -8.08 10.20
C GLY A 71 -10.44 -7.00 9.18
N GLY A 72 -10.41 -5.75 9.65
CA GLY A 72 -10.64 -4.57 8.85
C GLY A 72 -9.38 -4.14 8.09
N PRO A 73 -9.42 -2.99 7.41
CA PRO A 73 -8.32 -2.49 6.61
C PRO A 73 -6.97 -2.44 7.34
N VAL A 74 -6.95 -2.01 8.61
CA VAL A 74 -5.70 -1.86 9.38
C VAL A 74 -5.12 -3.22 9.78
N GLU A 75 -5.95 -4.16 10.22
CA GLU A 75 -5.49 -5.51 10.58
C GLU A 75 -4.92 -6.23 9.35
N ARG A 76 -5.61 -6.14 8.21
CA ARG A 76 -5.15 -6.73 6.95
C ARG A 76 -3.83 -6.12 6.48
N TRP A 77 -3.71 -4.78 6.56
CA TRP A 77 -2.47 -4.08 6.25
C TRP A 77 -1.30 -4.55 7.12
N ASN A 78 -1.48 -4.57 8.44
CA ASN A 78 -0.44 -5.00 9.37
C ASN A 78 -0.08 -6.48 9.20
N TRP A 79 -1.03 -7.34 8.83
CA TRP A 79 -0.77 -8.73 8.49
C TRP A 79 0.14 -8.84 7.26
N TRP A 80 -0.18 -8.13 6.17
CA TRP A 80 0.62 -8.15 4.95
C TRP A 80 2.02 -7.55 5.15
N ILE A 81 2.13 -6.41 5.84
CA ILE A 81 3.43 -5.82 6.20
C ILE A 81 4.26 -6.79 7.06
N GLY A 82 3.63 -7.55 7.96
CA GLY A 82 4.31 -8.60 8.71
C GLY A 82 4.89 -9.69 7.81
N SER A 83 4.15 -10.12 6.79
CA SER A 83 4.63 -11.07 5.80
C SER A 83 5.82 -10.52 4.99
N LEU A 84 5.78 -9.25 4.57
CA LEU A 84 6.90 -8.61 3.88
C LEU A 84 8.14 -8.48 4.78
N ASP A 85 7.95 -8.12 6.06
CA ASP A 85 9.03 -8.01 7.04
C ASP A 85 9.70 -9.37 7.30
N LEU A 86 8.93 -10.47 7.25
CA LEU A 86 9.47 -11.82 7.36
C LEU A 86 10.25 -12.25 6.10
N ALA A 87 9.80 -11.84 4.91
CA ALA A 87 10.41 -12.23 3.63
C ALA A 87 11.67 -11.42 3.29
N PHE A 88 11.61 -10.10 3.47
CA PHE A 88 12.63 -9.15 3.00
C PHE A 88 13.29 -8.37 4.13
N GLY A 89 12.62 -8.25 5.28
CA GLY A 89 13.11 -7.48 6.42
C GLY A 89 12.93 -5.96 6.27
N GLY A 90 12.76 -5.30 7.42
CA GLY A 90 12.72 -3.84 7.55
C GLY A 90 11.42 -3.19 7.08
N TYR A 91 10.36 -3.96 6.87
CA TYR A 91 9.02 -3.43 6.59
C TYR A 91 8.27 -3.04 7.87
N ALA A 92 8.82 -3.36 9.04
CA ALA A 92 8.24 -2.99 10.35
C ALA A 92 7.93 -1.50 10.53
N GLU A 93 8.60 -0.62 9.79
CA GLU A 93 8.37 0.83 9.82
C GLU A 93 7.03 1.24 9.19
N PHE A 94 6.51 0.46 8.23
CA PHE A 94 5.25 0.75 7.53
C PHE A 94 4.02 0.23 8.28
N ARG A 95 4.19 -0.46 9.41
CA ARG A 95 3.08 -0.91 10.26
C ARG A 95 2.34 0.27 10.87
N ILE A 96 1.02 0.17 10.90
CA ILE A 96 0.15 1.11 11.61
C ILE A 96 0.08 0.68 13.08
N ARG A 97 0.64 1.48 13.99
CA ARG A 97 0.66 1.17 15.44
C ARG A 97 -0.45 1.86 16.23
N GLN A 98 -0.95 2.99 15.72
CA GLN A 98 -2.00 3.78 16.33
C GLN A 98 -2.71 4.58 15.22
N PHE A 99 -4.03 4.54 15.22
CA PHE A 99 -4.89 5.37 14.38
C PHE A 99 -6.07 5.80 15.26
N GLY A 100 -6.47 7.06 15.19
CA GLY A 100 -7.50 7.64 16.04
C GLY A 100 -7.81 9.08 15.68
#